data_AF-A0A0F4YMH5-F1
#
_entry.id   AF-A0A0F4YMH5-F1
#
_cell.length_a   1.000
_cell.length_b   1.000
_cell.length_c   1.000
_cell.angle_alpha   90.00
_cell.angle_beta   90.00
_cell.angle_gamma   90.00
#
_symmetry.space_group_name_H-M   'P 1'
#
loop_
_entity.id
_entity.type
_entity.pdbx_description
1 polymer ?
#
loop_
_entity_poly.entity_id
_entity_poly.type
_entity_poly.pdbx_seq_one_letter_code
_entity_poly.pdbx_strand_id
1 'polypeptide(L)'
;MSRIEQSPKPGKVQRALIACQDALGYLLQPAASASLDFIYVDRLLSSIVEPPSDAKQKNGRRGVSILRQWMIEEGPGVALLEILGQLLWRVVDMSSDQVKGLRQALQANPRYLSMIYDPRSTELVLERIERVRQNKIKACLDFRNSVLGYSPDDTPTPDEAPPPWSPPRVSSQIVVPQEYFPVVQDEKAIVFEPVSWDPSLSYNGLIKLHPATINYKGLWTNELERDLLDFYINIFVPGQTFVEAENTYLDLLNVAMRSESTRHAIFSLSASYLKDYSLSGNIQYDYINHRYIALAAQALQRDLSNRDSPESSLATGMLLVHHGVVNEQEAEMCWSWHVSMIDAFQKAGCFDPSSEPALYMTYQLILALTTQTTAQIHAGPPMASCDWLLQCDFRESQRICGILGTSRRMLCLISRITDLAMEPSTSEEKLARAEAIEDEILMLDDWSQTATGEALDVLLRIAKAYHLSARIYLLCRVLGATPLQARVVSLQAKLYELVISLPVDGPYFTAIYPLWCCVMAAVSSTQAEHVEMLFERLRNISQRNKGNIGSVLACISNLCAWIRSHPFTSTRQPGWWEEMLEAQPARLKMLSFG
;
A
#
# COMPACT_ATOMS: atom_id res chain seq x y z
N MET A 1 -48.24 15.76 -37.30
CA MET A 1 -47.03 15.27 -36.60
C MET A 1 -47.47 14.20 -35.61
N SER A 2 -47.32 12.93 -36.00
CA SER A 2 -47.67 11.75 -35.20
C SER A 2 -46.70 11.63 -34.01
N ARG A 3 -47.25 11.44 -32.80
CA ARG A 3 -46.48 11.03 -31.63
C ARG A 3 -45.98 9.61 -31.88
N ILE A 4 -44.67 9.44 -31.90
CA ILE A 4 -44.02 8.13 -31.91
C ILE A 4 -44.28 7.49 -30.54
N GLU A 5 -45.11 6.45 -30.50
CA GLU A 5 -45.25 5.57 -29.35
C GLU A 5 -43.91 4.85 -29.12
N GLN A 6 -43.23 5.17 -28.02
CA GLN A 6 -42.04 4.44 -27.60
C GLN A 6 -42.47 3.08 -27.05
N SER A 7 -41.98 2.00 -27.66
CA SER A 7 -42.16 0.62 -27.18
C SER A 7 -41.73 0.46 -25.72
N PRO A 8 -42.40 -0.38 -24.91
CA PRO A 8 -42.07 -0.57 -23.50
C PRO A 8 -40.64 -1.11 -23.34
N LYS A 9 -39.85 -0.46 -22.46
CA LYS A 9 -38.47 -0.89 -22.17
C LYS A 9 -38.47 -2.29 -21.56
N PRO A 10 -37.63 -3.23 -22.03
CA PRO A 10 -37.58 -4.59 -21.49
C PRO A 10 -37.10 -4.63 -20.03
N GLY A 11 -37.71 -5.53 -19.24
CA GLY A 11 -37.37 -5.75 -17.82
C GLY A 11 -35.91 -6.20 -17.61
N LYS A 12 -35.39 -6.06 -16.38
CA LYS A 12 -33.99 -6.38 -16.02
C LYS A 12 -33.59 -7.82 -16.39
N VAL A 13 -34.46 -8.80 -16.15
CA VAL A 13 -34.22 -10.22 -16.50
C VAL A 13 -34.11 -10.42 -18.02
N GLN A 14 -35.00 -9.79 -18.78
CA GLN A 14 -35.00 -9.90 -20.25
C GLN A 14 -33.72 -9.30 -20.85
N ARG A 15 -33.24 -8.18 -20.33
CA ARG A 15 -31.98 -7.55 -20.78
C ARG A 15 -30.76 -8.42 -20.47
N ALA A 16 -30.72 -9.06 -19.31
CA ALA A 16 -29.66 -9.99 -18.96
C ALA A 16 -29.71 -11.25 -19.84
N LEU A 17 -30.91 -11.78 -20.10
CA LEU A 17 -31.10 -12.96 -20.95
C LEU A 17 -30.65 -12.71 -22.40
N ILE A 18 -30.97 -11.55 -22.97
CA ILE A 18 -30.52 -11.15 -24.32
C ILE A 18 -28.99 -11.10 -24.36
N ALA A 19 -28.35 -10.44 -23.38
CA ALA A 19 -26.89 -10.36 -23.32
C ALA A 19 -26.23 -11.75 -23.19
N CYS A 20 -26.80 -12.65 -22.39
CA CYS A 20 -26.31 -14.03 -22.31
C CYS A 20 -26.50 -14.80 -23.62
N GLN A 21 -27.60 -14.59 -24.33
CA GLN A 21 -27.86 -15.24 -25.62
C GLN A 21 -26.88 -14.75 -26.70
N ASP A 22 -26.53 -13.47 -26.69
CA ASP A 22 -25.53 -12.89 -27.59
C ASP A 22 -24.13 -13.46 -27.28
N ALA A 23 -23.76 -13.54 -26.00
CA ALA A 23 -22.50 -14.15 -25.57
C ALA A 23 -22.42 -15.64 -25.96
N LEU A 24 -23.49 -16.42 -25.72
CA LEU A 24 -23.57 -17.82 -26.14
C LEU A 24 -23.48 -17.96 -27.66
N GLY A 25 -24.10 -17.04 -28.41
CA GLY A 25 -24.02 -16.99 -29.87
C GLY A 25 -22.61 -16.73 -30.38
N TYR A 26 -21.80 -15.96 -29.65
CA TYR A 26 -20.40 -15.70 -29.95
C TYR A 26 -19.51 -16.89 -29.60
N LEU A 27 -19.66 -17.46 -28.39
CA LEU A 27 -18.83 -18.56 -27.88
C LEU A 27 -18.99 -19.87 -28.64
N LEU A 28 -20.16 -20.11 -29.23
CA LEU A 28 -20.44 -21.31 -30.03
C LEU A 28 -20.00 -21.17 -31.49
N GLN A 29 -19.38 -20.05 -31.90
CA GLN A 29 -18.79 -19.92 -33.23
C GLN A 29 -17.42 -20.62 -33.27
N PRO A 30 -17.17 -21.51 -34.26
CA PRO A 30 -15.91 -22.26 -34.36
C PRO A 30 -14.64 -21.41 -34.47
N ALA A 31 -14.76 -20.15 -34.90
CA ALA A 31 -13.65 -19.21 -35.07
C ALA A 31 -13.40 -18.33 -33.83
N ALA A 32 -14.35 -18.26 -32.88
CA ALA A 32 -14.26 -17.35 -31.73
C ALA A 32 -13.34 -17.86 -30.63
N SER A 33 -13.21 -19.19 -30.46
CA SER A 33 -12.32 -19.79 -29.44
C SER A 33 -10.84 -19.47 -29.66
N ALA A 34 -10.43 -19.16 -30.89
CA ALA A 34 -9.08 -18.75 -31.24
C ALA A 34 -8.84 -17.22 -31.14
N SER A 35 -9.91 -16.40 -31.02
CA SER A 35 -9.84 -14.94 -31.01
C SER A 35 -10.31 -14.30 -29.70
N LEU A 36 -10.53 -15.11 -28.65
CA LEU A 36 -10.93 -14.63 -27.34
C LEU A 36 -9.78 -13.85 -26.68
N ASP A 37 -10.03 -12.59 -26.32
CA ASP A 37 -9.14 -11.84 -25.45
C ASP A 37 -9.27 -12.40 -24.02
N PHE A 38 -8.32 -13.27 -23.68
CA PHE A 38 -8.30 -13.93 -22.38
C PHE A 38 -7.86 -13.01 -21.24
N ILE A 39 -7.46 -11.76 -21.49
CA ILE A 39 -7.07 -10.81 -20.44
C ILE A 39 -8.26 -10.50 -19.53
N TYR A 40 -9.45 -10.31 -20.11
CA TYR A 40 -10.68 -10.07 -19.34
C TYR A 40 -11.10 -11.30 -18.52
N VAL A 41 -10.96 -12.48 -19.13
CA VAL A 41 -11.26 -13.77 -18.49
C VAL A 41 -10.31 -14.03 -17.31
N ASP A 42 -9.02 -13.81 -17.50
CA ASP A 42 -8.01 -13.95 -16.44
C ASP A 42 -8.25 -12.96 -15.30
N ARG A 43 -8.68 -11.72 -15.58
CA ARG A 43 -9.01 -10.71 -14.56
C ARG A 43 -10.23 -11.12 -13.72
N LEU A 44 -11.27 -11.64 -14.37
CA LEU A 44 -12.44 -12.19 -13.69
C LEU A 44 -12.08 -13.41 -12.85
N LEU A 45 -11.32 -14.35 -13.42
CA LEU A 45 -10.89 -15.56 -12.73
C LEU A 45 -9.96 -15.23 -11.55
N SER A 46 -9.08 -14.23 -11.68
CA SER A 46 -8.30 -13.71 -10.56
C SER A 46 -9.20 -13.22 -9.42
N SER A 47 -10.32 -12.57 -9.74
CA SER A 47 -11.29 -12.06 -8.76
C SER A 47 -12.18 -13.15 -8.14
N ILE A 48 -12.37 -14.29 -8.83
CA ILE A 48 -13.20 -15.44 -8.38
C ILE A 48 -12.36 -16.46 -7.58
N VAL A 49 -11.08 -16.60 -7.89
CA VAL A 49 -10.15 -17.52 -7.22
C VAL A 49 -9.76 -17.00 -5.83
N GLU A 50 -9.71 -15.69 -5.64
CA GLU A 50 -9.48 -15.07 -4.34
C GLU A 50 -10.75 -15.13 -3.46
N PRO A 51 -10.66 -15.49 -2.16
CA PRO A 51 -11.75 -15.21 -1.23
C PRO A 51 -11.94 -13.70 -1.12
N PRO A 52 -13.19 -13.19 -1.07
CA PRO A 52 -13.42 -11.75 -0.95
C PRO A 52 -12.78 -11.23 0.33
N SER A 53 -11.76 -10.36 0.20
CA SER A 53 -11.27 -9.57 1.34
C SER A 53 -12.31 -8.51 1.69
N ASP A 54 -12.35 -8.15 2.98
CA ASP A 54 -13.44 -7.42 3.62
C ASP A 54 -13.65 -5.96 3.16
N ALA A 55 -13.01 -5.51 2.07
CA ALA A 55 -13.05 -4.11 1.63
C ALA A 55 -13.62 -3.84 0.23
N LYS A 56 -13.80 -4.82 -0.68
CA LYS A 56 -14.34 -4.51 -2.02
C LYS A 56 -15.85 -4.21 -1.99
N GLN A 57 -16.28 -3.20 -2.75
CA GLN A 57 -17.65 -2.67 -2.84
C GLN A 57 -18.75 -3.74 -2.67
N LYS A 58 -19.70 -3.48 -1.77
CA LYS A 58 -20.84 -4.36 -1.41
C LYS A 58 -21.56 -4.97 -2.62
N ASN A 59 -21.59 -4.22 -3.72
CA ASN A 59 -22.23 -4.56 -4.98
C ASN A 59 -21.41 -5.56 -5.81
N GLY A 60 -20.09 -5.37 -5.94
CA GLY A 60 -19.21 -6.33 -6.62
C GLY A 60 -19.10 -7.68 -5.90
N ARG A 61 -19.08 -7.70 -4.56
CA ARG A 61 -19.07 -8.95 -3.76
C ARG A 61 -20.28 -9.82 -4.04
N ARG A 62 -21.46 -9.22 -4.12
CA ARG A 62 -22.70 -9.95 -4.36
C ARG A 62 -22.67 -10.61 -5.74
N GLY A 63 -22.25 -9.88 -6.78
CA GLY A 63 -22.09 -10.44 -8.13
C GLY A 63 -21.07 -11.57 -8.20
N VAL A 64 -19.87 -11.35 -7.63
CA VAL A 64 -18.80 -12.36 -7.61
C VAL A 64 -19.18 -13.59 -6.78
N SER A 65 -19.84 -13.40 -5.64
CA SER A 65 -20.33 -14.50 -4.81
C SER A 65 -21.43 -15.31 -5.50
N ILE A 66 -22.34 -14.64 -6.22
CA ILE A 66 -23.39 -15.32 -7.00
C ILE A 66 -22.74 -16.13 -8.12
N LEU A 67 -21.79 -15.56 -8.86
CA LEU A 67 -21.09 -16.28 -9.94
C LEU A 67 -20.24 -17.44 -9.40
N ARG A 68 -19.52 -17.25 -8.30
CA ARG A 68 -18.74 -18.31 -7.65
C ARG A 68 -19.64 -19.47 -7.21
N GLN A 69 -20.77 -19.16 -6.58
CA GLN A 69 -21.75 -20.18 -6.18
C GLN A 69 -22.35 -20.88 -7.40
N TRP A 70 -22.62 -20.14 -8.47
CA TRP A 70 -23.13 -20.69 -9.72
C TRP A 70 -22.10 -21.62 -10.41
N MET A 71 -20.81 -21.28 -10.38
CA MET A 71 -19.73 -22.15 -10.87
C MET A 71 -19.59 -23.44 -10.05
N ILE A 72 -19.82 -23.37 -8.73
CA ILE A 72 -19.83 -24.57 -7.86
C ILE A 72 -21.02 -25.47 -8.20
N GLU A 73 -22.19 -24.87 -8.44
CA GLU A 73 -23.44 -25.61 -8.67
C GLU A 73 -23.57 -26.18 -10.10
N GLU A 74 -23.08 -25.46 -11.12
CA GLU A 74 -23.30 -25.81 -12.54
C GLU A 74 -22.00 -25.99 -13.35
N GLY A 75 -20.84 -25.79 -12.72
CA GLY A 75 -19.52 -26.01 -13.32
C GLY A 75 -18.77 -24.72 -13.71
N PRO A 76 -17.44 -24.80 -13.88
CA PRO A 76 -16.58 -23.63 -14.13
C PRO A 76 -16.84 -22.97 -15.49
N GLY A 77 -17.42 -23.68 -16.45
CA GLY A 77 -17.82 -23.14 -17.76
C GLY A 77 -18.82 -21.98 -17.68
N VAL A 78 -19.51 -21.80 -16.54
CA VAL A 78 -20.36 -20.62 -16.28
C VAL A 78 -19.57 -19.30 -16.38
N ALA A 79 -18.27 -19.31 -16.06
CA ALA A 79 -17.41 -18.13 -16.15
C ALA A 79 -17.30 -17.59 -17.58
N LEU A 80 -17.52 -18.43 -18.60
CA LEU A 80 -17.45 -18.03 -20.00
C LEU A 80 -18.60 -17.11 -20.41
N LEU A 81 -19.73 -17.12 -19.68
CA LEU A 81 -20.82 -16.15 -19.92
C LEU A 81 -20.41 -14.69 -19.65
N GLU A 82 -19.32 -14.48 -18.92
CA GLU A 82 -18.83 -13.16 -18.54
C GLU A 82 -17.80 -12.62 -19.53
N ILE A 83 -17.43 -13.36 -20.58
CA ILE A 83 -16.39 -12.99 -21.55
C ILE A 83 -16.59 -11.63 -22.23
N LEU A 84 -17.83 -11.16 -22.38
CA LEU A 84 -18.15 -9.85 -22.97
C LEU A 84 -18.36 -8.73 -21.93
N GLY A 85 -18.13 -9.02 -20.64
CA GLY A 85 -18.22 -8.08 -19.52
C GLY A 85 -19.63 -7.62 -19.15
N GLN A 86 -20.62 -8.50 -19.30
CA GLN A 86 -22.03 -8.12 -19.31
C GLN A 86 -22.88 -8.81 -18.23
N LEU A 87 -22.44 -9.90 -17.60
CA LEU A 87 -23.29 -10.66 -16.65
C LEU A 87 -23.08 -10.19 -15.21
N LEU A 88 -21.83 -10.00 -14.78
CA LEU A 88 -21.47 -9.62 -13.42
C LEU A 88 -22.21 -8.34 -13.00
N TRP A 89 -22.11 -7.27 -13.80
CA TRP A 89 -22.78 -5.99 -13.52
C TRP A 89 -24.31 -6.07 -13.51
N ARG A 90 -24.92 -6.94 -14.32
CA ARG A 90 -26.38 -7.07 -14.40
C ARG A 90 -26.95 -7.85 -13.22
N VAL A 91 -26.24 -8.87 -12.74
CA VAL A 91 -26.66 -9.72 -11.61
C VAL A 91 -26.61 -8.96 -10.28
N VAL A 92 -25.70 -8.00 -10.15
CA VAL A 92 -25.56 -7.15 -8.95
C VAL A 92 -26.85 -6.40 -8.60
N ASP A 93 -27.56 -5.91 -9.62
CA ASP A 93 -28.78 -5.09 -9.49
C ASP A 93 -30.09 -5.91 -9.51
N MET A 94 -30.00 -7.25 -9.48
CA MET A 94 -31.14 -8.17 -9.52
C MET A 94 -31.51 -8.64 -8.11
N SER A 95 -32.80 -8.88 -7.86
CA SER A 95 -33.26 -9.60 -6.65
C SER A 95 -32.94 -11.09 -6.77
N SER A 96 -32.95 -11.83 -5.65
CA SER A 96 -32.71 -13.28 -5.66
C SER A 96 -33.70 -14.04 -6.56
N ASP A 97 -34.97 -13.60 -6.60
CA ASP A 97 -35.99 -14.17 -7.49
C ASP A 97 -35.72 -13.87 -8.96
N GLN A 98 -35.20 -12.68 -9.27
CA GLN A 98 -34.81 -12.30 -10.64
C GLN A 98 -33.59 -13.10 -11.12
N VAL A 99 -32.61 -13.34 -10.25
CA VAL A 99 -31.47 -14.21 -10.54
C VAL A 99 -31.93 -15.65 -10.76
N LYS A 100 -32.83 -16.15 -9.91
CA LYS A 100 -33.42 -17.48 -10.07
C LYS A 100 -34.19 -17.63 -11.39
N GLY A 101 -34.97 -16.62 -11.75
CA GLY A 101 -35.68 -16.56 -13.04
C GLY A 101 -34.73 -16.53 -14.24
N LEU A 102 -33.63 -15.78 -14.15
CA LEU A 102 -32.58 -15.78 -15.18
C LEU A 102 -31.92 -17.15 -15.32
N ARG A 103 -31.57 -17.80 -14.21
CA ARG A 103 -30.97 -19.14 -14.21
C ARG A 103 -31.90 -20.18 -14.82
N GLN A 104 -33.19 -20.17 -14.46
CA GLN A 104 -34.19 -21.07 -15.05
C GLN A 104 -34.36 -20.84 -16.55
N ALA A 105 -34.35 -19.58 -17.01
CA ALA A 105 -34.43 -19.25 -18.43
C ALA A 105 -33.19 -19.71 -19.21
N LEU A 106 -32.00 -19.64 -18.60
CA LEU A 106 -30.77 -20.14 -19.21
C LEU A 106 -30.71 -21.67 -19.21
N GLN A 107 -31.13 -22.32 -18.14
CA GLN A 107 -31.21 -23.79 -18.07
C GLN A 107 -32.19 -24.38 -19.09
N ALA A 108 -33.24 -23.64 -19.45
CA ALA A 108 -34.15 -24.01 -20.54
C ALA A 108 -33.52 -23.83 -21.94
N ASN A 109 -32.35 -23.19 -22.05
CA ASN A 109 -31.67 -22.96 -23.31
C ASN A 109 -30.63 -24.08 -23.59
N PRO A 110 -30.83 -24.92 -24.62
CA PRO A 110 -29.91 -26.03 -24.91
C PRO A 110 -28.48 -25.56 -25.27
N ARG A 111 -28.31 -24.32 -25.78
CA ARG A 111 -26.99 -23.74 -26.08
C ARG A 111 -26.18 -23.43 -24.82
N TYR A 112 -26.86 -23.06 -23.75
CA TYR A 112 -26.23 -22.83 -22.46
C TYR A 112 -25.73 -24.15 -21.87
N LEU A 113 -26.59 -25.17 -21.85
CA LEU A 113 -26.23 -26.51 -21.38
C LEU A 113 -25.06 -27.09 -22.18
N SER A 114 -25.05 -26.92 -23.51
CA SER A 114 -23.93 -27.40 -24.33
C SER A 114 -22.60 -26.72 -24.04
N MET A 115 -22.59 -25.47 -23.57
CA MET A 115 -21.35 -24.74 -23.25
C MET A 115 -20.83 -25.09 -21.84
N ILE A 116 -21.69 -25.11 -20.83
CA ILE A 116 -21.25 -25.38 -19.45
C ILE A 116 -20.85 -26.85 -19.24
N TYR A 117 -21.44 -27.77 -19.99
CA TYR A 117 -21.11 -29.19 -19.95
C TYR A 117 -20.11 -29.60 -21.05
N ASP A 118 -19.63 -28.67 -21.86
CA ASP A 118 -18.54 -28.95 -22.80
C ASP A 118 -17.22 -29.15 -22.03
N PRO A 119 -16.57 -30.32 -22.14
CA PRO A 119 -15.31 -30.59 -21.46
C PRO A 119 -14.21 -29.60 -21.85
N ARG A 120 -14.18 -29.13 -23.11
CA ARG A 120 -13.15 -28.19 -23.59
C ARG A 120 -13.30 -26.80 -22.96
N SER A 121 -14.54 -26.35 -22.82
CA SER A 121 -14.88 -25.10 -22.13
C SER A 121 -14.48 -25.13 -20.65
N THR A 122 -14.68 -26.27 -19.99
CA THR A 122 -14.26 -26.49 -18.59
C THR A 122 -12.74 -26.52 -18.47
N GLU A 123 -12.06 -27.28 -19.33
CA GLU A 123 -10.60 -27.43 -19.35
C GLU A 123 -9.91 -26.08 -19.60
N LEU A 124 -10.42 -25.29 -20.55
CA LEU A 124 -9.94 -23.94 -20.83
C LEU A 124 -10.00 -23.06 -19.57
N VAL A 125 -11.13 -23.01 -18.87
CA VAL A 125 -11.28 -22.18 -17.66
C VAL A 125 -10.32 -22.64 -16.56
N LEU A 126 -10.17 -23.95 -16.35
CA LEU A 126 -9.23 -24.50 -15.36
C LEU A 126 -7.76 -24.20 -15.72
N GLU A 127 -7.40 -24.31 -17.00
CA GLU A 127 -6.06 -23.97 -17.50
C GLU A 127 -5.75 -22.49 -17.27
N ARG A 128 -6.72 -21.59 -17.51
CA ARG A 128 -6.56 -20.16 -17.25
C ARG A 128 -6.43 -19.84 -15.76
N ILE A 129 -7.22 -20.49 -14.89
CA ILE A 129 -7.09 -20.37 -13.43
C ILE A 129 -5.68 -20.74 -12.98
N GLU A 130 -5.15 -21.86 -13.47
CA GLU A 130 -3.82 -22.32 -13.10
C GLU A 130 -2.71 -21.41 -13.66
N ARG A 131 -2.88 -20.89 -14.88
CA ARG A 131 -1.97 -19.91 -15.48
C ARG A 131 -1.90 -18.61 -14.68
N VAL A 132 -3.05 -18.08 -14.23
CA VAL A 132 -3.11 -16.89 -13.38
C VAL A 132 -2.35 -17.14 -12.07
N ARG A 133 -2.54 -18.31 -11.46
CA ARG A 133 -1.83 -18.71 -10.23
C ARG A 133 -0.31 -18.80 -10.45
N GLN A 134 0.13 -19.42 -11.54
CA GLN A 134 1.55 -19.61 -11.84
C GLN A 134 2.27 -18.29 -12.18
N ASN A 135 1.63 -17.40 -12.93
CA ASN A 135 2.18 -16.08 -13.25
C ASN A 135 2.44 -15.25 -11.98
N LYS A 136 1.53 -15.31 -11.00
CA LYS A 136 1.72 -14.66 -9.69
C LYS A 136 2.91 -15.25 -8.93
N ILE A 137 2.99 -16.58 -8.82
CA ILE A 137 4.10 -17.27 -8.13
C ILE A 137 5.45 -16.92 -8.78
N LYS A 138 5.50 -16.94 -10.12
CA LYS A 138 6.70 -16.61 -10.89
C LYS A 138 7.12 -15.16 -10.67
N ALA A 139 6.20 -14.20 -10.72
CA ALA A 139 6.50 -12.79 -10.48
C ALA A 139 7.15 -12.57 -9.09
N CYS A 140 6.65 -13.26 -8.05
CA CYS A 140 7.22 -13.23 -6.71
C CYS A 140 8.62 -13.84 -6.63
N LEU A 141 8.87 -14.96 -7.34
CA LEU A 141 10.17 -15.64 -7.34
C LEU A 141 11.23 -14.88 -8.15
N ASP A 142 10.87 -14.34 -9.31
CA ASP A 142 11.78 -13.58 -10.17
C ASP A 142 12.24 -12.29 -9.49
N PHE A 143 11.33 -11.61 -8.78
CA PHE A 143 11.67 -10.47 -7.92
C PHE A 143 12.65 -10.86 -6.82
N ARG A 144 12.39 -11.97 -6.10
CA ARG A 144 13.28 -12.48 -5.05
C ARG A 144 14.68 -12.81 -5.56
N ASN A 145 14.79 -13.47 -6.71
CA ASN A 145 16.09 -13.84 -7.26
C ASN A 145 16.91 -12.62 -7.70
N SER A 146 16.24 -11.57 -8.19
CA SER A 146 16.90 -10.32 -8.59
C SER A 146 17.48 -9.55 -7.40
N VAL A 147 16.82 -9.61 -6.24
CA VAL A 147 17.32 -9.02 -4.99
C VAL A 147 18.48 -9.82 -4.39
N LEU A 148 18.45 -11.16 -4.53
CA LEU A 148 19.49 -12.05 -4.00
C LEU A 148 20.76 -12.11 -4.88
N GLY A 149 20.71 -11.70 -6.15
CA GLY A 149 21.86 -11.62 -7.06
C GLY A 149 22.88 -10.52 -6.73
N TYR A 150 22.72 -9.81 -5.61
CA TYR A 150 23.56 -8.71 -5.14
C TYR A 150 24.76 -9.17 -4.27
N SER A 151 25.25 -10.40 -4.46
CA SER A 151 26.39 -10.92 -3.70
C SER A 151 27.72 -10.30 -4.19
N PRO A 152 28.61 -9.83 -3.29
CA PRO A 152 29.84 -9.13 -3.67
C PRO A 152 30.96 -10.02 -4.26
N ASP A 153 30.79 -11.34 -4.27
CA ASP A 153 31.83 -12.28 -4.70
C ASP A 153 31.89 -12.56 -6.23
N ASP A 154 30.96 -12.02 -7.02
CA ASP A 154 30.97 -12.19 -8.49
C ASP A 154 31.85 -11.14 -9.19
N THR A 155 33.11 -10.98 -8.74
CA THR A 155 34.16 -10.43 -9.62
C THR A 155 34.71 -11.56 -10.49
N PRO A 156 34.64 -11.48 -11.84
CA PRO A 156 35.19 -12.51 -12.69
C PRO A 156 36.71 -12.41 -12.71
N THR A 157 37.41 -13.32 -12.04
CA THR A 157 38.83 -13.58 -12.32
C THR A 157 38.97 -14.35 -13.65
N PRO A 158 39.96 -14.05 -14.51
CA PRO A 158 39.89 -14.47 -15.92
C PRO A 158 40.21 -15.94 -16.24
N ASP A 159 40.47 -16.83 -15.28
CA ASP A 159 41.21 -18.07 -15.59
C ASP A 159 40.76 -19.38 -14.90
N GLU A 160 39.53 -19.49 -14.40
CA GLU A 160 39.04 -20.78 -13.87
C GLU A 160 37.86 -21.34 -14.68
N ALA A 161 38.14 -22.43 -15.39
CA ALA A 161 37.10 -23.28 -15.98
C ALA A 161 36.28 -23.95 -14.86
N PRO A 162 34.94 -23.99 -14.96
CA PRO A 162 34.10 -24.48 -13.89
C PRO A 162 34.22 -26.01 -13.72
N PRO A 163 34.07 -26.53 -12.49
CA PRO A 163 34.15 -27.95 -12.22
C PRO A 163 32.97 -28.74 -12.84
N PRO A 164 33.12 -30.06 -13.09
CA PRO A 164 32.23 -30.85 -13.95
C PRO A 164 30.78 -31.05 -13.45
N TRP A 165 30.42 -30.45 -12.32
CA TRP A 165 29.15 -30.67 -11.62
C TRP A 165 28.34 -29.39 -11.42
N SER A 166 28.76 -28.27 -12.02
CA SER A 166 27.93 -27.07 -12.07
C SER A 166 26.75 -27.30 -13.02
N PRO A 167 25.50 -27.03 -12.62
CA PRO A 167 24.39 -27.00 -13.57
C PRO A 167 24.71 -25.97 -14.66
N PRO A 168 24.30 -26.20 -15.92
CA PRO A 168 24.67 -25.32 -17.02
C PRO A 168 24.22 -23.90 -16.68
N ARG A 169 25.13 -22.92 -16.80
CA ARG A 169 24.78 -21.50 -16.75
C ARG A 169 23.67 -21.30 -17.76
N VAL A 170 22.44 -21.12 -17.27
CA VAL A 170 21.32 -20.72 -18.10
C VAL A 170 21.64 -19.29 -18.49
N SER A 171 22.20 -19.13 -19.69
CA SER A 171 22.12 -17.89 -20.43
C SER A 171 20.64 -17.55 -20.52
N SER A 172 20.15 -16.75 -19.59
CA SER A 172 18.83 -16.12 -19.68
C SER A 172 18.92 -15.03 -20.73
N GLN A 173 19.10 -15.45 -21.98
CA GLN A 173 18.41 -14.77 -23.07
C GLN A 173 16.93 -14.95 -22.75
N ILE A 174 16.37 -13.95 -22.08
CA ILE A 174 14.92 -13.75 -22.12
C ILE A 174 14.61 -13.71 -23.61
N VAL A 175 13.94 -14.76 -24.10
CA VAL A 175 13.26 -14.69 -25.38
C VAL A 175 12.24 -13.59 -25.21
N VAL A 176 12.63 -12.38 -25.66
CA VAL A 176 11.68 -11.34 -26.04
C VAL A 176 10.66 -12.05 -26.93
N PRO A 177 9.36 -12.03 -26.62
CA PRO A 177 8.37 -12.38 -27.61
C PRO A 177 8.57 -11.40 -28.78
N GLN A 178 9.32 -11.83 -29.79
CA GLN A 178 9.37 -11.22 -31.12
C GLN A 178 8.06 -11.53 -31.82
N GLU A 179 6.95 -11.11 -31.23
CA GLU A 179 5.74 -10.81 -31.97
C GLU A 179 5.43 -9.37 -31.64
N TYR A 180 5.80 -8.52 -32.60
CA TYR A 180 5.23 -7.19 -32.75
C TYR A 180 3.72 -7.31 -32.62
N PHE A 181 3.19 -7.03 -31.43
CA PHE A 181 1.80 -6.62 -31.34
C PHE A 181 1.72 -5.29 -32.07
N PRO A 182 0.87 -5.15 -33.08
CA PRO A 182 0.63 -3.83 -33.64
C PRO A 182 0.20 -2.97 -32.47
N VAL A 183 0.87 -1.83 -32.31
CA VAL A 183 0.29 -0.66 -31.65
C VAL A 183 -1.16 -0.65 -32.08
N VAL A 184 -2.07 -0.89 -31.14
CA VAL A 184 -3.48 -0.61 -31.37
C VAL A 184 -3.53 0.91 -31.50
N GLN A 185 -3.26 1.37 -32.73
CA GLN A 185 -3.75 2.61 -33.29
C GLN A 185 -5.27 2.42 -33.47
N ASP A 186 -5.99 2.15 -32.39
CA ASP A 186 -7.40 2.48 -32.37
C ASP A 186 -7.44 3.93 -31.91
N GLU A 187 -7.21 4.83 -32.87
CA GLU A 187 -7.48 6.26 -32.82
C GLU A 187 -8.97 6.57 -32.61
N LYS A 188 -9.78 5.59 -32.17
CA LYS A 188 -11.05 5.87 -31.54
C LYS A 188 -10.77 6.39 -30.15
N ALA A 189 -10.53 7.70 -30.11
CA ALA A 189 -10.56 8.53 -28.92
C ALA A 189 -11.54 7.95 -27.90
N ILE A 190 -11.00 7.32 -26.85
CA ILE A 190 -11.72 7.28 -25.58
C ILE A 190 -11.87 8.76 -25.25
N VAL A 191 -13.07 9.30 -25.49
CA VAL A 191 -13.37 10.70 -25.19
C VAL A 191 -13.21 10.82 -23.68
N PHE A 192 -12.08 11.39 -23.26
CA PHE A 192 -11.83 11.73 -21.88
C PHE A 192 -12.82 12.84 -21.53
N GLU A 193 -13.87 12.49 -20.79
CA GLU A 193 -14.60 13.52 -20.06
C GLU A 193 -13.63 14.14 -19.05
N PRO A 194 -13.54 15.49 -18.97
CA PRO A 194 -12.68 16.14 -18.01
C PRO A 194 -13.02 15.65 -16.61
N VAL A 195 -11.99 15.31 -15.84
CA VAL A 195 -12.14 14.76 -14.49
C VAL A 195 -13.00 15.71 -13.66
N SER A 196 -14.20 15.27 -13.31
CA SER A 196 -15.04 15.98 -12.35
C SER A 196 -14.61 15.58 -10.94
N TRP A 197 -13.92 16.50 -10.27
CA TRP A 197 -13.47 16.35 -8.89
C TRP A 197 -14.64 16.59 -7.93
N ASP A 198 -14.72 15.85 -6.83
CA ASP A 198 -15.62 16.21 -5.74
C ASP A 198 -15.07 17.45 -5.01
N PRO A 199 -15.77 18.62 -5.08
CA PRO A 199 -15.30 19.87 -4.48
C PRO A 199 -15.23 19.85 -2.95
N SER A 200 -15.85 18.86 -2.30
CA SER A 200 -15.82 18.72 -0.83
C SER A 200 -14.46 18.27 -0.28
N LEU A 201 -13.54 17.86 -1.16
CA LEU A 201 -12.28 17.19 -0.79
C LEU A 201 -11.06 18.11 -0.61
N SER A 202 -11.12 19.39 -1.00
CA SER A 202 -9.92 19.97 -1.62
C SER A 202 -9.19 21.13 -0.93
N TYR A 203 -9.63 21.58 0.25
CA TYR A 203 -8.93 22.66 0.98
C TYR A 203 -8.59 22.31 2.42
N ASN A 204 -9.35 21.39 3.02
CA ASN A 204 -9.27 21.07 4.43
C ASN A 204 -8.78 19.64 4.71
N GLY A 205 -8.66 18.77 3.70
CA GLY A 205 -8.17 17.39 3.82
C GLY A 205 -6.69 17.24 3.49
N LEU A 206 -6.22 16.00 3.31
CA LEU A 206 -4.87 15.68 2.84
C LEU A 206 -4.64 16.02 1.37
N ILE A 207 -5.70 16.18 0.60
CA ILE A 207 -5.64 16.54 -0.82
C ILE A 207 -5.81 18.05 -0.89
N LYS A 208 -4.79 18.77 -1.36
CA LYS A 208 -4.76 20.25 -1.38
C LYS A 208 -4.79 20.74 -2.82
N LEU A 209 -5.82 21.47 -3.23
CA LEU A 209 -5.79 22.14 -4.54
C LEU A 209 -4.84 23.34 -4.51
N HIS A 210 -3.67 23.21 -5.14
CA HIS A 210 -2.83 24.35 -5.48
C HIS A 210 -3.08 24.77 -6.93
N PRO A 211 -3.06 26.09 -7.24
CA PRO A 211 -3.12 26.54 -8.63
C PRO A 211 -1.96 25.92 -9.42
N ALA A 212 -2.24 25.43 -10.63
CA ALA A 212 -1.23 24.87 -11.52
C ALA A 212 -0.16 25.92 -11.83
N THR A 213 0.97 25.84 -11.12
CA THR A 213 2.06 26.82 -11.19
C THR A 213 3.30 26.23 -11.84
N ILE A 214 3.44 24.89 -11.85
CA ILE A 214 4.63 24.21 -12.36
C ILE A 214 4.27 23.30 -13.54
N ASN A 215 4.80 23.61 -14.72
CA ASN A 215 4.55 22.86 -15.96
C ASN A 215 5.80 22.06 -16.36
N TYR A 216 5.87 20.77 -15.99
CA TYR A 216 7.00 19.88 -16.28
C TYR A 216 6.93 19.21 -17.66
N LYS A 217 7.04 20.01 -18.74
CA LYS A 217 7.06 19.45 -20.10
C LYS A 217 8.14 18.36 -20.24
N GLY A 218 7.74 17.17 -20.67
CA GLY A 218 8.64 16.04 -20.95
C GLY A 218 8.46 14.81 -20.05
N LEU A 219 7.69 14.92 -18.96
CA LEU A 219 7.38 13.78 -18.09
C LEU A 219 6.23 12.89 -18.59
N TRP A 220 5.44 13.35 -19.55
CA TRP A 220 4.30 12.60 -20.08
C TRP A 220 4.36 12.44 -21.59
N THR A 221 3.73 11.38 -22.08
CA THR A 221 3.61 11.02 -23.49
C THR A 221 2.19 11.16 -24.03
N ASN A 222 1.19 11.18 -23.15
CA ASN A 222 -0.23 11.24 -23.50
C ASN A 222 -1.02 12.08 -22.49
N GLU A 223 -2.30 12.34 -22.78
CA GLU A 223 -3.16 13.18 -21.95
C GLU A 223 -3.43 12.58 -20.58
N LEU A 224 -3.58 11.26 -20.49
CA LEU A 224 -3.78 10.59 -19.21
C LEU A 224 -2.58 10.78 -18.27
N GLU A 225 -1.36 10.60 -18.77
CA GLU A 225 -0.14 10.82 -17.99
C GLU A 225 0.01 12.28 -17.56
N ARG A 226 -0.42 13.23 -18.41
CA ARG A 226 -0.49 14.64 -18.04
C ARG A 226 -1.43 14.85 -16.85
N ASP A 227 -2.61 14.25 -16.88
CA ASP A 227 -3.61 14.40 -15.82
C ASP A 227 -3.15 13.72 -14.51
N LEU A 228 -2.49 12.56 -14.60
CA LEU A 228 -1.88 11.87 -13.45
C LEU A 228 -0.75 12.70 -12.81
N LEU A 229 0.05 13.36 -13.64
CA LEU A 229 1.13 14.22 -13.17
C LEU A 229 0.60 15.53 -12.58
N ASP A 230 -0.42 16.12 -13.20
CA ASP A 230 -1.08 17.31 -12.69
C ASP A 230 -1.68 17.04 -11.30
N PHE A 231 -2.36 15.91 -11.12
CA PHE A 231 -2.81 15.45 -9.82
C PHE A 231 -1.65 15.25 -8.84
N TYR A 232 -0.55 14.63 -9.27
CA TYR A 232 0.62 14.44 -8.41
C TYR A 232 1.10 15.78 -7.84
N ILE A 233 1.41 16.73 -8.72
CA ILE A 233 2.06 18.00 -8.38
C ILE A 233 1.11 18.92 -7.61
N ASN A 234 -0.09 19.12 -8.14
CA ASN A 234 -0.97 20.19 -7.69
C ASN A 234 -1.94 19.74 -6.59
N ILE A 235 -2.02 18.43 -6.33
CA ILE A 235 -3.03 17.86 -5.43
C ILE A 235 -2.41 16.95 -4.35
N PHE A 236 -1.62 15.96 -4.76
CA PHE A 236 -1.04 14.98 -3.84
C PHE A 236 0.14 15.55 -3.06
N VAL A 237 1.11 16.15 -3.74
CA VAL A 237 2.38 16.61 -3.15
C VAL A 237 2.19 17.66 -2.04
N PRO A 238 1.34 18.69 -2.17
CA PRO A 238 1.13 19.65 -1.08
C PRO A 238 0.38 19.04 0.12
N GLY A 239 -0.22 17.86 -0.08
CA GLY A 239 -0.81 17.04 0.98
C GLY A 239 0.19 16.34 1.89
N GLN A 240 1.43 16.19 1.44
CA GLN A 240 2.45 15.40 2.12
C GLN A 240 3.10 16.17 3.26
N THR A 241 3.31 17.47 3.08
CA THR A 241 3.87 18.34 4.11
C THR A 241 3.44 19.79 3.91
N PHE A 242 3.29 20.53 5.01
CA PHE A 242 3.08 21.98 5.00
C PHE A 242 4.42 22.74 5.04
N VAL A 243 5.55 22.03 5.08
CA VAL A 243 6.91 22.58 5.00
C VAL A 243 7.40 22.45 3.56
N GLU A 244 6.87 23.31 2.67
CA GLU A 244 7.03 23.18 1.21
C GLU A 244 8.50 23.07 0.76
N ALA A 245 9.40 23.80 1.39
CA ALA A 245 10.83 23.81 1.08
C ALA A 245 11.54 22.47 1.37
N GLU A 246 10.92 21.59 2.14
CA GLU A 246 11.45 20.26 2.51
C GLU A 246 10.59 19.13 1.91
N ASN A 247 9.78 19.42 0.89
CA ASN A 247 8.90 18.44 0.28
C ASN A 247 9.64 17.57 -0.74
N THR A 248 10.26 16.48 -0.27
CA THR A 248 11.01 15.53 -1.10
C THR A 248 10.21 15.00 -2.30
N TYR A 249 8.87 14.91 -2.21
CA TYR A 249 8.06 14.44 -3.33
C TYR A 249 8.14 15.37 -4.56
N LEU A 250 8.40 16.67 -4.37
CA LEU A 250 8.71 17.58 -5.49
C LEU A 250 10.06 17.24 -6.12
N ASP A 251 11.07 16.93 -5.31
CA ASP A 251 12.42 16.62 -5.81
C ASP A 251 12.43 15.34 -6.67
N LEU A 252 11.53 14.40 -6.38
CA LEU A 252 11.37 13.17 -7.17
C LEU A 252 11.00 13.43 -8.64
N LEU A 253 10.46 14.60 -8.97
CA LEU A 253 10.14 14.97 -10.35
C LEU A 253 11.41 15.08 -11.21
N ASN A 254 12.51 15.58 -10.63
CA ASN A 254 13.80 15.66 -11.31
C ASN A 254 14.39 14.27 -11.58
N VAL A 255 14.17 13.33 -10.65
CA VAL A 255 14.58 11.92 -10.80
C VAL A 255 13.72 11.24 -11.87
N ALA A 256 12.41 11.47 -11.86
CA ALA A 256 11.46 10.92 -12.84
C ALA A 256 11.73 11.38 -14.28
N MET A 257 12.38 12.54 -14.48
CA MET A 257 12.82 12.97 -15.81
C MET A 257 13.88 12.03 -16.42
N ARG A 258 14.64 11.32 -15.58
CA ARG A 258 15.78 10.49 -15.98
C ARG A 258 15.56 9.00 -15.71
N SER A 259 14.58 8.65 -14.87
CA SER A 259 14.26 7.28 -14.50
C SER A 259 12.83 6.90 -14.89
N GLU A 260 12.71 5.88 -15.73
CA GLU A 260 11.43 5.29 -16.07
C GLU A 260 10.74 4.66 -14.85
N SER A 261 11.51 4.04 -13.94
CA SER A 261 10.95 3.37 -12.76
C SER A 261 10.29 4.38 -11.82
N THR A 262 10.94 5.52 -11.57
CA THR A 262 10.40 6.58 -10.71
C THR A 262 9.18 7.22 -11.37
N ARG A 263 9.27 7.51 -12.68
CA ARG A 263 8.15 8.08 -13.44
C ARG A 263 6.90 7.18 -13.42
N HIS A 264 7.06 5.89 -13.68
CA HIS A 264 5.95 4.94 -13.59
C HIS A 264 5.40 4.81 -12.17
N ALA A 265 6.25 4.85 -11.14
CA ALA A 265 5.80 4.82 -9.75
C ALA A 265 4.97 6.06 -9.38
N ILE A 266 5.33 7.25 -9.86
CA ILE A 266 4.52 8.47 -9.71
C ILE A 266 3.13 8.27 -10.31
N PHE A 267 3.06 7.77 -11.55
CA PHE A 267 1.78 7.54 -12.23
C PHE A 267 0.91 6.49 -11.52
N SER A 268 1.52 5.40 -11.04
CA SER A 268 0.81 4.39 -10.24
C SER A 268 0.25 4.99 -8.95
N LEU A 269 1.06 5.77 -8.23
CA LEU A 269 0.64 6.40 -6.99
C LEU A 269 -0.52 7.37 -7.23
N SER A 270 -0.40 8.28 -8.20
CA SER A 270 -1.48 9.19 -8.60
C SER A 270 -2.75 8.42 -8.95
N ALA A 271 -2.67 7.40 -9.81
CA ALA A 271 -3.82 6.61 -10.21
C ALA A 271 -4.47 5.90 -9.01
N SER A 272 -3.66 5.44 -8.05
CA SER A 272 -4.18 4.80 -6.84
C SER A 272 -5.02 5.76 -5.99
N TYR A 273 -4.65 7.04 -5.95
CA TYR A 273 -5.45 8.07 -5.28
C TYR A 273 -6.68 8.45 -6.10
N LEU A 274 -6.52 8.69 -7.40
CA LEU A 274 -7.61 9.09 -8.30
C LEU A 274 -8.76 8.10 -8.35
N LYS A 275 -8.50 6.81 -8.20
CA LYS A 275 -9.57 5.80 -8.21
C LYS A 275 -10.61 6.04 -7.10
N ASP A 276 -10.21 6.60 -5.96
CA ASP A 276 -11.08 6.84 -4.80
C ASP A 276 -11.73 8.23 -4.85
N TYR A 277 -11.14 9.17 -5.59
CA TYR A 277 -11.61 10.56 -5.69
C TYR A 277 -12.37 10.87 -6.99
N SER A 278 -12.27 10.01 -8.00
CA SER A 278 -13.01 10.16 -9.25
C SER A 278 -14.44 9.65 -9.12
N LEU A 279 -15.42 10.51 -9.42
CA LEU A 279 -16.85 10.18 -9.36
C LEU A 279 -17.29 9.12 -10.39
N SER A 280 -16.56 8.97 -11.50
CA SER A 280 -16.93 8.09 -12.63
C SER A 280 -15.81 7.16 -13.13
N GLY A 281 -14.55 7.38 -12.71
CA GLY A 281 -13.36 6.74 -13.28
C GLY A 281 -12.72 5.62 -12.44
N ASN A 282 -13.36 5.13 -11.37
CA ASN A 282 -12.73 4.20 -10.41
C ASN A 282 -12.10 2.96 -11.10
N ILE A 283 -12.82 2.28 -12.00
CA ILE A 283 -12.32 1.08 -12.70
C ILE A 283 -11.15 1.41 -13.65
N GLN A 284 -11.21 2.58 -14.28
CA GLN A 284 -10.18 3.04 -15.21
C GLN A 284 -8.89 3.33 -14.45
N TYR A 285 -8.96 4.11 -13.37
CA TYR A 285 -7.79 4.43 -12.54
C TYR A 285 -7.25 3.22 -11.80
N ASP A 286 -8.11 2.27 -11.44
CA ASP A 286 -7.67 0.97 -10.93
C ASP A 286 -6.83 0.21 -11.96
N TYR A 287 -7.29 0.12 -13.22
CA TYR A 287 -6.50 -0.51 -14.30
C TYR A 287 -5.17 0.22 -14.54
N ILE A 288 -5.21 1.56 -14.59
CA ILE A 288 -4.02 2.40 -14.79
C ILE A 288 -3.00 2.19 -13.67
N ASN A 289 -3.47 2.16 -12.42
CA ASN A 289 -2.63 1.87 -11.26
C ASN A 289 -1.91 0.52 -11.41
N HIS A 290 -2.65 -0.56 -11.71
CA HIS A 290 -2.08 -1.89 -11.91
C HIS A 290 -1.09 -1.95 -13.09
N ARG A 291 -1.34 -1.20 -14.16
CA ARG A 291 -0.42 -1.11 -15.29
C ARG A 291 0.88 -0.42 -14.88
N TYR A 292 0.80 0.76 -14.27
CA TYR A 292 1.99 1.53 -13.93
C TYR A 292 2.80 0.93 -12.78
N ILE A 293 2.18 0.23 -11.82
CA ILE A 293 2.94 -0.49 -10.79
C ILE A 293 3.77 -1.63 -11.39
N ALA A 294 3.21 -2.36 -12.37
CA ALA A 294 3.94 -3.41 -13.07
C ALA A 294 5.10 -2.84 -13.90
N LEU A 295 4.87 -1.73 -14.60
CA LEU A 295 5.91 -1.03 -15.36
C LEU A 295 7.00 -0.45 -14.45
N ALA A 296 6.63 0.07 -13.28
CA ALA A 296 7.57 0.57 -12.28
C ALA A 296 8.44 -0.56 -11.74
N ALA A 297 7.84 -1.71 -11.38
CA ALA A 297 8.58 -2.87 -10.89
C ALA A 297 9.55 -3.44 -11.94
N GLN A 298 9.12 -3.56 -13.20
CA GLN A 298 9.97 -4.03 -14.31
C GLN A 298 11.13 -3.06 -14.60
N ALA A 299 10.87 -1.75 -14.59
CA ALA A 299 11.90 -0.75 -14.77
C ALA A 299 12.88 -0.74 -13.57
N LEU A 300 12.38 -0.82 -12.34
CA LEU A 300 13.21 -0.88 -11.14
C LEU A 300 14.13 -2.11 -11.16
N GLN A 301 13.61 -3.26 -11.59
CA GLN A 301 14.42 -4.48 -11.73
C GLN A 301 15.58 -4.29 -12.73
N ARG A 302 15.34 -3.59 -13.85
CA ARG A 302 16.39 -3.21 -14.81
C ARG A 302 17.41 -2.25 -14.17
N ASP A 303 16.93 -1.20 -13.50
CA ASP A 303 17.79 -0.21 -12.83
C ASP A 303 18.71 -0.87 -11.79
N LEU A 304 18.18 -1.80 -10.99
CA LEU A 304 18.94 -2.57 -10.00
C LEU A 304 19.95 -3.52 -10.64
N SER A 305 19.59 -4.17 -11.76
CA SER A 305 20.47 -5.11 -12.46
C SER A 305 21.65 -4.40 -13.14
N ASN A 306 21.39 -3.23 -13.74
CA ASN A 306 22.41 -2.45 -14.43
C ASN A 306 23.27 -1.60 -13.48
N ARG A 307 22.84 -1.42 -12.24
CA ARG A 307 23.47 -0.52 -11.25
C ARG A 307 23.51 0.95 -11.70
N ASP A 308 22.53 1.36 -12.51
CA ASP A 308 22.56 2.62 -13.25
C ASP A 308 22.29 3.86 -12.36
N SER A 309 21.55 3.72 -11.23
CA SER A 309 21.34 4.82 -10.27
C SER A 309 20.71 4.36 -8.93
N PRO A 310 21.48 4.39 -7.81
CA PRO A 310 20.94 4.17 -6.47
C PRO A 310 19.85 5.17 -6.09
N GLU A 311 20.02 6.44 -6.48
CA GLU A 311 19.06 7.52 -6.22
C GLU A 311 17.69 7.24 -6.85
N SER A 312 17.67 6.85 -8.13
CA SER A 312 16.43 6.47 -8.84
C SER A 312 15.75 5.26 -8.20
N SER A 313 16.55 4.26 -7.79
CA SER A 313 16.03 3.06 -7.15
C SER A 313 15.41 3.36 -5.79
N LEU A 314 16.05 4.21 -4.98
CA LEU A 314 15.54 4.64 -3.68
C LEU A 314 14.29 5.52 -3.83
N ALA A 315 14.26 6.44 -4.81
CA ALA A 315 13.09 7.26 -5.15
C ALA A 315 11.88 6.40 -5.55
N THR A 316 12.09 5.44 -6.44
CA THR A 316 11.06 4.46 -6.83
C THR A 316 10.63 3.62 -5.62
N GLY A 317 11.58 3.18 -4.79
CA GLY A 317 11.30 2.44 -3.55
C GLY A 317 10.40 3.22 -2.59
N MET A 318 10.68 4.51 -2.35
CA MET A 318 9.87 5.38 -1.52
C MET A 318 8.43 5.46 -2.03
N LEU A 319 8.24 5.70 -3.33
CA LEU A 319 6.90 5.78 -3.94
C LEU A 319 6.13 4.46 -3.87
N LEU A 320 6.80 3.33 -4.06
CA LEU A 320 6.19 2.00 -3.95
C LEU A 320 5.87 1.63 -2.49
N VAL A 321 6.72 2.03 -1.54
CA VAL A 321 6.43 1.90 -0.11
C VAL A 321 5.20 2.74 0.25
N HIS A 322 5.17 4.01 -0.14
CA HIS A 322 4.02 4.87 0.06
C HIS A 322 2.76 4.22 -0.54
N HIS A 323 2.82 3.78 -1.80
CA HIS A 323 1.70 3.08 -2.45
C HIS A 323 1.22 1.87 -1.64
N GLY A 324 2.15 1.05 -1.15
CA GLY A 324 1.85 -0.10 -0.31
C GLY A 324 1.25 0.25 1.05
N VAL A 325 1.63 1.40 1.63
CA VAL A 325 1.04 1.93 2.87
C VAL A 325 -0.42 2.32 2.62
N VAL A 326 -0.73 3.13 1.61
CA VAL A 326 -2.12 3.58 1.34
C VAL A 326 -3.03 2.46 0.84
N ASN A 327 -2.48 1.47 0.13
CA ASN A 327 -3.26 0.36 -0.46
C ASN A 327 -3.00 -0.97 0.26
N GLU A 328 -2.70 -0.92 1.57
CA GLU A 328 -2.28 -2.09 2.37
C GLU A 328 -3.24 -3.29 2.27
N GLN A 329 -4.54 -3.04 2.14
CA GLN A 329 -5.57 -4.09 2.04
C GLN A 329 -5.59 -4.78 0.67
N GLU A 330 -4.95 -4.18 -0.34
CA GLU A 330 -4.89 -4.65 -1.73
C GLU A 330 -3.49 -5.15 -2.12
N ALA A 331 -2.46 -4.80 -1.34
CA ALA A 331 -1.07 -5.12 -1.66
C ALA A 331 -0.74 -6.59 -1.34
N GLU A 332 -0.68 -7.44 -2.37
CA GLU A 332 -0.06 -8.77 -2.29
C GLU A 332 1.47 -8.66 -2.06
N MET A 333 2.09 -7.57 -2.52
CA MET A 333 3.52 -7.28 -2.33
C MET A 333 3.80 -6.68 -0.95
N CYS A 334 4.80 -7.24 -0.26
CA CYS A 334 5.23 -6.71 1.02
C CYS A 334 6.14 -5.51 0.78
N TRP A 335 5.61 -4.30 0.91
CA TRP A 335 6.32 -3.03 0.76
C TRP A 335 7.70 -3.00 1.46
N SER A 336 7.87 -3.78 2.53
CA SER A 336 9.14 -3.90 3.27
C SER A 336 10.30 -4.44 2.42
N TRP A 337 10.03 -5.11 1.30
CA TRP A 337 11.06 -5.60 0.39
C TRP A 337 11.79 -4.46 -0.32
N HIS A 338 11.12 -3.32 -0.54
CA HIS A 338 11.77 -2.14 -1.10
C HIS A 338 12.80 -1.55 -0.12
N VAL A 339 12.59 -1.73 1.19
CA VAL A 339 13.54 -1.28 2.21
C VAL A 339 14.83 -2.09 2.18
N SER A 340 14.78 -3.36 1.75
CA SER A 340 15.97 -4.21 1.59
C SER A 340 16.98 -3.67 0.57
N MET A 341 16.57 -2.77 -0.34
CA MET A 341 17.48 -2.11 -1.27
C MET A 341 18.51 -1.24 -0.55
N ILE A 342 18.16 -0.68 0.62
CA ILE A 342 19.07 0.17 1.41
C ILE A 342 20.30 -0.61 1.85
N ASP A 343 20.10 -1.81 2.40
CA ASP A 343 21.20 -2.69 2.84
C ASP A 343 22.09 -3.11 1.65
N ALA A 344 21.49 -3.41 0.50
CA ALA A 344 22.23 -3.74 -0.72
C ALA A 344 23.13 -2.58 -1.18
N PHE A 345 22.63 -1.34 -1.17
CA PHE A 345 23.42 -0.16 -1.54
C PHE A 345 24.50 0.19 -0.52
N GLN A 346 24.23 -0.01 0.78
CA GLN A 346 25.23 0.17 1.84
C GLN A 346 26.40 -0.79 1.66
N LYS A 347 26.11 -2.08 1.45
CA LYS A 347 27.13 -3.10 1.20
C LYS A 347 27.93 -2.83 -0.08
N ALA A 348 27.28 -2.27 -1.10
CA ALA A 348 27.93 -1.88 -2.35
C ALA A 348 28.73 -0.57 -2.25
N GLY A 349 28.68 0.16 -1.14
CA GLY A 349 29.41 1.41 -0.95
C GLY A 349 28.91 2.59 -1.79
N CYS A 350 27.70 2.50 -2.35
CA CYS A 350 27.08 3.53 -3.19
C CYS A 350 25.86 4.20 -2.54
N PHE A 351 25.68 3.99 -1.23
CA PHE A 351 24.60 4.57 -0.45
C PHE A 351 24.94 5.99 0.01
N ASP A 352 24.00 6.92 -0.20
CA ASP A 352 24.04 8.27 0.34
C ASP A 352 23.23 8.33 1.65
N PRO A 353 23.86 8.54 2.82
CA PRO A 353 23.16 8.68 4.09
C PRO A 353 22.24 9.90 4.16
N SER A 354 22.39 10.88 3.27
CA SER A 354 21.51 12.05 3.22
C SER A 354 20.18 11.78 2.50
N SER A 355 20.03 10.62 1.85
CA SER A 355 18.85 10.27 1.04
C SER A 355 17.53 10.30 1.82
N GLU A 356 16.69 11.30 1.54
CA GLU A 356 15.33 11.42 2.08
C GLU A 356 14.41 10.27 1.66
N PRO A 357 14.48 9.73 0.41
CA PRO A 357 13.74 8.51 0.06
C PRO A 357 14.11 7.30 0.93
N ALA A 358 15.40 7.10 1.22
CA ALA A 358 15.84 6.05 2.13
C ALA A 358 15.31 6.30 3.56
N LEU A 359 15.35 7.55 4.01
CA LEU A 359 14.85 7.94 5.33
C LEU A 359 13.36 7.64 5.50
N TYR A 360 12.52 7.99 4.51
CA TYR A 360 11.09 7.67 4.54
C TYR A 360 10.84 6.16 4.58
N MET A 361 11.55 5.38 3.75
CA MET A 361 11.41 3.92 3.74
C MET A 361 11.81 3.29 5.09
N THR A 362 12.92 3.73 5.67
CA THR A 362 13.37 3.29 7.00
C THR A 362 12.41 3.71 8.10
N TYR A 363 11.84 4.90 8.02
CA TYR A 363 10.80 5.35 8.93
C TYR A 363 9.59 4.40 8.94
N GLN A 364 9.05 4.02 7.78
CA GLN A 364 7.95 3.05 7.72
C GLN A 364 8.33 1.70 8.35
N LEU A 365 9.54 1.22 8.08
CA LEU A 365 10.03 -0.03 8.65
C LEU A 365 10.13 0.04 10.17
N ILE A 366 10.76 1.07 10.72
CA ILE A 366 10.93 1.25 12.17
C ILE A 366 9.57 1.27 12.86
N LEU A 367 8.61 2.04 12.36
CA LEU A 367 7.26 2.08 12.95
C LEU A 367 6.57 0.71 12.88
N ALA A 368 6.67 0.01 11.75
CA ALA A 368 6.05 -1.30 11.58
C ALA A 368 6.61 -2.37 12.52
N LEU A 369 7.89 -2.25 12.90
CA LEU A 369 8.53 -3.17 13.84
C LEU A 369 8.05 -2.96 15.28
N THR A 370 7.59 -1.77 15.63
CA THR A 370 7.07 -1.52 17.00
C THR A 370 5.80 -2.32 17.33
N THR A 371 5.10 -2.84 16.32
CA THR A 371 3.93 -3.74 16.45
C THR A 371 4.24 -5.20 16.13
N GLN A 372 5.50 -5.59 16.05
CA GLN A 372 5.90 -6.98 15.83
C GLN A 372 6.47 -7.59 17.11
N THR A 373 6.23 -8.89 17.28
CA THR A 373 6.84 -9.65 18.37
C THR A 373 8.33 -9.86 18.11
N THR A 374 9.13 -10.07 19.16
CA THR A 374 10.55 -10.40 18.99
C THR A 374 10.75 -11.63 18.08
N ALA A 375 9.87 -12.64 18.19
CA ALA A 375 9.90 -13.81 17.32
C ALA A 375 9.60 -13.48 15.85
N GLN A 376 8.66 -12.57 15.58
CA GLN A 376 8.35 -12.12 14.22
C GLN A 376 9.51 -11.33 13.61
N ILE A 377 10.15 -10.46 14.39
CA ILE A 377 11.30 -9.68 13.92
C ILE A 377 12.47 -10.61 13.58
N HIS A 378 12.77 -11.60 14.42
CA HIS A 378 13.82 -12.60 14.15
C HIS A 378 13.52 -13.52 12.96
N ALA A 379 12.24 -13.83 12.72
CA ALA A 379 11.83 -14.64 11.57
C ALA A 379 11.81 -13.84 10.26
N GLY A 380 11.82 -12.50 10.34
CA GLY A 380 11.85 -11.61 9.20
C GLY A 380 13.21 -11.58 8.49
N PRO A 381 13.29 -10.93 7.32
CA PRO A 381 14.58 -10.65 6.69
C PRO A 381 15.47 -9.83 7.63
N PRO A 382 16.80 -10.05 7.62
CA PRO A 382 17.72 -9.33 8.50
C PRO A 382 17.55 -7.83 8.31
N MET A 383 17.36 -7.12 9.42
CA MET A 383 17.20 -5.67 9.42
C MET A 383 18.49 -5.02 8.92
N ALA A 384 18.36 -4.08 8.00
CA ALA A 384 19.44 -3.17 7.66
C ALA A 384 19.84 -2.41 8.95
N SER A 385 21.14 -2.26 9.20
CA SER A 385 21.59 -1.41 10.30
C SER A 385 21.03 0.00 10.13
N CYS A 386 20.48 0.57 11.20
CA CYS A 386 20.03 1.96 11.23
C CYS A 386 21.15 2.94 11.65
N ASP A 387 22.41 2.48 11.75
CA ASP A 387 23.55 3.30 12.16
C ASP A 387 23.79 4.49 11.21
N TRP A 388 23.44 4.32 9.93
CA TRP A 388 23.54 5.37 8.93
C TRP A 388 22.67 6.59 9.23
N LEU A 389 21.58 6.45 10.00
CA LEU A 389 20.75 7.59 10.43
C LEU A 389 21.57 8.61 11.23
N LEU A 390 22.69 8.18 11.80
CA LEU A 390 23.61 8.98 12.60
C LEU A 390 24.88 9.39 11.84
N GLN A 391 25.00 9.01 10.56
CA GLN A 391 26.10 9.44 9.68
C GLN A 391 25.87 10.86 9.15
N CYS A 392 25.57 11.78 10.05
CA CYS A 392 25.46 13.21 9.80
C CYS A 392 25.90 13.98 11.05
N ASP A 393 26.05 15.30 10.93
CA ASP A 393 26.38 16.14 12.07
C ASP A 393 25.32 15.99 13.17
N PHE A 394 25.75 16.03 14.44
CA PHE A 394 24.86 15.81 15.58
C PHE A 394 23.62 16.72 15.54
N ARG A 395 23.83 18.01 15.25
CA ARG A 395 22.74 18.98 15.12
C ARG A 395 21.81 18.65 13.95
N GLU A 396 22.34 18.19 12.83
CA GLU A 396 21.53 17.81 11.66
C GLU A 396 20.70 16.55 11.94
N SER A 397 21.23 15.61 12.72
CA SER A 397 20.47 14.42 13.14
C SER A 397 19.23 14.78 13.98
N GLN A 398 19.24 15.94 14.65
CA GLN A 398 18.13 16.49 15.44
C GLN A 398 17.18 17.39 14.63
N ARG A 399 17.47 17.64 13.35
CA ARG A 399 16.54 18.41 12.50
C ARG A 399 15.29 17.58 12.24
N ILE A 400 14.12 18.19 12.43
CA ILE A 400 12.84 17.58 12.08
C ILE A 400 12.75 17.49 10.57
N CYS A 401 12.55 16.28 10.04
CA CYS A 401 12.32 16.10 8.61
C CYS A 401 10.90 16.55 8.24
N GLY A 402 10.79 17.47 7.28
CA GLY A 402 9.53 18.06 6.83
C GLY A 402 8.48 17.05 6.36
N ILE A 403 8.86 15.87 5.85
CA ILE A 403 7.91 14.84 5.39
C ILE A 403 7.60 13.74 6.43
N LEU A 404 8.30 13.73 7.58
CA LEU A 404 8.11 12.71 8.62
C LEU A 404 7.53 13.29 9.92
N GLY A 405 7.77 14.58 10.18
CA GLY A 405 7.39 15.24 11.43
C GLY A 405 8.24 14.83 12.63
N THR A 406 9.38 14.15 12.40
CA THR A 406 10.33 13.71 13.43
C THR A 406 11.76 13.74 12.91
N SER A 407 12.74 13.71 13.80
CA SER A 407 14.17 13.78 13.47
C SER A 407 14.80 12.40 13.25
N ARG A 408 15.92 12.35 12.51
CA ARG A 408 16.68 11.11 12.26
C ARG A 408 17.14 10.47 13.56
N ARG A 409 17.55 11.30 14.52
CA ARG A 409 17.98 10.88 15.85
C ARG A 409 16.84 10.25 16.64
N MET A 410 15.64 10.83 16.59
CA MET A 410 14.45 10.24 17.21
C MET A 410 14.11 8.88 16.59
N LEU A 411 14.18 8.73 15.26
CA LEU A 411 13.96 7.44 14.60
C LEU A 411 14.98 6.38 15.03
N CYS A 412 16.26 6.75 15.09
CA CYS A 412 17.31 5.88 15.60
C CYS A 412 17.01 5.43 17.04
N LEU A 413 16.53 6.33 17.90
CA LEU A 413 16.15 6.00 19.28
C LEU A 413 14.97 5.03 19.34
N ILE A 414 13.94 5.21 18.51
CA ILE A 414 12.82 4.25 18.42
C ILE A 414 13.32 2.86 18.00
N SER A 415 14.19 2.78 16.99
CA SER A 415 14.82 1.53 16.58
C SER A 415 15.60 0.89 17.73
N ARG A 416 16.44 1.65 18.42
CA ARG A 416 17.24 1.17 19.57
C ARG A 416 16.37 0.65 20.72
N ILE A 417 15.18 1.19 20.93
CA ILE A 417 14.22 0.66 21.91
C ILE A 417 13.74 -0.73 21.48
N THR A 418 13.40 -0.90 20.20
CA THR A 418 13.00 -2.20 19.64
C THR A 418 14.14 -3.21 19.73
N ASP A 419 15.38 -2.82 19.40
CA ASP A 419 16.56 -3.67 19.51
C ASP A 419 16.81 -4.12 20.96
N LEU A 420 16.73 -3.18 21.92
CA LEU A 420 16.88 -3.46 23.34
C LEU A 420 15.79 -4.41 23.87
N ALA A 421 14.58 -4.35 23.30
CA ALA A 421 13.50 -5.25 23.67
C ALA A 421 13.82 -6.72 23.33
N MET A 422 14.51 -6.96 22.20
CA MET A 422 14.87 -8.29 21.72
C MET A 422 15.99 -8.95 22.54
N GLU A 423 16.76 -8.18 23.30
CA GLU A 423 17.88 -8.73 24.08
C GLU A 423 17.38 -9.70 25.17
N PRO A 424 17.89 -10.95 25.18
CA PRO A 424 17.49 -11.95 26.16
C PRO A 424 18.06 -11.57 27.53
N SER A 425 17.19 -11.50 28.54
CA SER A 425 17.43 -11.20 29.97
C SER A 425 17.28 -9.73 30.42
N THR A 426 16.70 -9.56 31.61
CA THR A 426 16.73 -8.32 32.40
C THR A 426 18.05 -8.25 33.16
N SER A 427 19.11 -7.84 32.45
CA SER A 427 20.38 -7.47 33.09
C SER A 427 20.32 -6.04 33.63
N GLU A 428 21.14 -5.74 34.62
CA GLU A 428 21.40 -4.36 35.08
C GLU A 428 21.86 -3.47 33.91
N GLU A 429 22.56 -4.05 32.94
CA GLU A 429 23.00 -3.39 31.71
C GLU A 429 21.81 -2.96 30.82
N LYS A 430 20.76 -3.79 30.71
CA LYS A 430 19.53 -3.44 29.97
C LYS A 430 18.82 -2.25 30.60
N LEU A 431 18.80 -2.17 31.93
CA LEU A 431 18.27 -1.01 32.66
C LEU A 431 19.12 0.24 32.41
N ALA A 432 20.44 0.14 32.54
CA ALA A 432 21.34 1.28 32.29
C ALA A 432 21.23 1.81 30.84
N ARG A 433 21.09 0.91 29.85
CA ARG A 433 20.86 1.30 28.45
C ARG A 433 19.49 1.91 28.22
N ALA A 434 18.45 1.41 28.89
CA ALA A 434 17.12 2.01 28.84
C ALA A 434 17.14 3.43 29.43
N GLU A 435 17.81 3.65 30.57
CA GLU A 435 17.99 4.96 31.17
C GLU A 435 18.79 5.91 30.27
N ALA A 436 19.84 5.42 29.61
CA ALA A 436 20.60 6.22 28.65
C ALA A 436 19.76 6.65 27.43
N ILE A 437 18.94 5.76 26.87
CA ILE A 437 17.99 6.10 25.79
C ILE A 437 16.96 7.11 26.31
N GLU A 438 16.44 6.85 27.50
CA GLU A 438 15.79 7.80 28.42
C GLU A 438 16.24 9.25 28.28
N ASP A 439 17.41 9.47 28.85
CA ASP A 439 18.05 10.77 28.98
C ASP A 439 18.31 11.37 27.62
N GLU A 440 18.69 10.56 26.63
CA GLU A 440 18.91 11.03 25.28
C GLU A 440 17.63 11.62 24.67
N ILE A 441 16.46 10.95 24.79
CA ILE A 441 15.17 11.47 24.31
C ILE A 441 14.80 12.77 25.03
N LEU A 442 15.16 12.91 26.31
CA LEU A 442 14.90 14.12 27.10
C LEU A 442 15.79 15.30 26.69
N MET A 443 17.01 15.02 26.25
CA MET A 443 18.01 16.02 25.85
C MET A 443 17.95 16.40 24.37
N LEU A 444 17.11 15.74 23.57
CA LEU A 444 16.90 16.13 22.18
C LEU A 444 16.28 17.52 22.09
N ASP A 445 16.94 18.39 21.33
CA ASP A 445 16.50 19.74 20.99
C ASP A 445 16.13 19.77 19.51
N ASP A 446 14.94 19.22 19.21
CA ASP A 446 14.43 19.15 17.85
C ASP A 446 14.18 20.56 17.29
N TRP A 447 14.61 20.77 16.04
CA TRP A 447 14.53 22.08 15.38
C TRP A 447 14.15 21.95 13.91
N SER A 448 13.69 23.05 13.31
CA SER A 448 13.44 23.15 11.87
C SER A 448 14.07 24.43 11.33
N GLN A 449 14.61 24.37 10.11
CA GLN A 449 15.22 25.52 9.44
C GLN A 449 14.18 26.37 8.68
N THR A 450 13.21 25.70 8.08
CA THR A 450 12.34 26.28 7.04
C THR A 450 10.95 26.64 7.57
N ALA A 451 10.45 25.91 8.57
CA ALA A 451 9.16 26.20 9.18
C ALA A 451 9.24 27.44 10.08
N THR A 452 8.23 28.32 10.01
CA THR A 452 8.13 29.52 10.84
C THR A 452 6.70 29.73 11.36
N GLY A 453 6.55 30.54 12.40
CA GLY A 453 5.23 30.90 12.96
C GLY A 453 4.44 29.68 13.44
N GLU A 454 3.16 29.62 13.06
CA GLU A 454 2.24 28.55 13.46
C GLU A 454 2.63 27.18 12.87
N ALA A 455 3.19 27.15 11.66
CA ALA A 455 3.70 25.91 11.06
C ALA A 455 4.82 25.30 11.92
N LEU A 456 5.71 26.13 12.46
CA LEU A 456 6.77 25.68 13.35
C LEU A 456 6.19 25.15 14.68
N ASP A 457 5.20 25.81 15.27
CA ASP A 457 4.54 25.33 16.50
C ASP A 457 3.89 23.96 16.28
N VAL A 458 3.13 23.78 15.19
CA VAL A 458 2.53 22.49 14.84
C VAL A 458 3.61 21.43 14.64
N LEU A 459 4.68 21.74 13.90
CA LEU A 459 5.77 20.79 13.64
C LEU A 459 6.48 20.36 14.93
N LEU A 460 6.80 21.31 15.82
CA LEU A 460 7.41 21.03 17.12
C LEU A 460 6.49 20.20 18.03
N ARG A 461 5.16 20.42 17.96
CA ARG A 461 4.18 19.59 18.68
C ARG A 461 4.13 18.17 18.15
N ILE A 462 4.23 17.96 16.83
CA ILE A 462 4.29 16.62 16.23
C ILE A 462 5.58 15.91 16.70
N ALA A 463 6.73 16.58 16.61
CA ALA A 463 7.99 16.06 17.11
C ALA A 463 7.91 15.73 18.62
N LYS A 464 7.30 16.61 19.42
CA LYS A 464 7.10 16.35 20.85
C LYS A 464 6.20 15.15 21.13
N ALA A 465 5.23 14.86 20.26
CA ALA A 465 4.41 13.66 20.36
C ALA A 465 5.28 12.41 20.22
N TYR A 466 6.21 12.39 19.25
CA TYR A 466 7.18 11.31 19.11
C TYR A 466 8.04 11.12 20.35
N HIS A 467 8.51 12.20 21.01
CA HIS A 467 9.28 12.08 22.26
C HIS A 467 8.47 11.41 23.36
N LEU A 468 7.22 11.82 23.55
CA LEU A 468 6.35 11.24 24.59
C LEU A 468 6.03 9.78 24.28
N SER A 469 5.70 9.48 23.03
CA SER A 469 5.40 8.13 22.57
C SER A 469 6.60 7.19 22.64
N ALA A 470 7.81 7.63 22.28
CA ALA A 470 9.04 6.83 22.42
C ALA A 470 9.34 6.49 23.88
N ARG A 471 9.11 7.43 24.80
CA ARG A 471 9.28 7.16 26.25
C ARG A 471 8.23 6.20 26.78
N ILE A 472 6.96 6.33 26.39
CA ILE A 472 5.91 5.36 26.73
C ILE A 472 6.29 3.99 26.18
N TYR A 473 6.71 3.92 24.91
CA TYR A 473 7.11 2.69 24.26
C TYR A 473 8.28 2.02 24.99
N LEU A 474 9.33 2.77 25.36
CA LEU A 474 10.46 2.26 26.16
C LEU A 474 9.99 1.70 27.51
N LEU A 475 9.19 2.47 28.28
CA LEU A 475 8.69 2.05 29.58
C LEU A 475 7.89 0.74 29.46
N CYS A 476 6.95 0.69 28.52
CA CYS A 476 6.04 -0.43 28.36
C CYS A 476 6.74 -1.66 27.80
N ARG A 477 7.46 -1.51 26.67
CA ARG A 477 8.06 -2.61 25.92
C ARG A 477 9.29 -3.19 26.61
N VAL A 478 10.20 -2.34 27.09
CA VAL A 478 11.50 -2.77 27.62
C VAL A 478 11.44 -2.98 29.14
N LEU A 479 10.83 -2.04 29.86
CA LEU A 479 10.83 -2.05 31.33
C LEU A 479 9.64 -2.79 31.94
N GLY A 480 8.65 -3.17 31.11
CA GLY A 480 7.44 -3.87 31.52
C GLY A 480 6.49 -2.99 32.33
N ALA A 481 6.60 -1.66 32.21
CA ALA A 481 5.67 -0.72 32.81
C ALA A 481 4.26 -0.97 32.30
N THR A 482 3.27 -1.04 33.18
CA THR A 482 1.87 -1.14 32.75
C THR A 482 1.25 0.26 32.65
N PRO A 483 0.10 0.41 31.98
CA PRO A 483 -0.71 1.63 32.01
C PRO A 483 -1.09 2.13 33.42
N LEU A 484 -0.95 1.30 34.47
CA LEU A 484 -1.17 1.72 35.86
C LEU A 484 0.03 2.47 36.47
N GLN A 485 1.22 2.37 35.88
CA GLN A 485 2.40 3.04 36.42
C GLN A 485 2.26 4.56 36.29
N ALA A 486 2.44 5.28 37.41
CA ALA A 486 2.25 6.74 37.48
C ALA A 486 3.00 7.52 36.39
N ARG A 487 4.21 7.05 36.02
CA ARG A 487 5.00 7.65 34.94
C ARG A 487 4.36 7.48 33.57
N VAL A 488 3.84 6.29 33.26
CA VAL A 488 3.11 6.02 32.02
C VAL A 488 1.84 6.86 31.98
N VAL A 489 1.06 6.91 33.07
CA VAL A 489 -0.15 7.74 33.17
C VAL A 489 0.16 9.22 32.90
N SER A 490 1.21 9.77 33.52
CA SER A 490 1.59 11.17 33.33
C SER A 490 2.03 11.48 31.90
N LEU A 491 2.80 10.58 31.27
CA LEU A 491 3.22 10.75 29.88
C LEU A 491 2.06 10.59 28.91
N GLN A 492 1.17 9.62 29.16
CA GLN A 492 0.00 9.37 28.34
C GLN A 492 -0.96 10.55 28.36
N ALA A 493 -1.21 11.15 29.52
CA ALA A 493 -2.07 12.34 29.62
C ALA A 493 -1.52 13.51 28.77
N LYS A 494 -0.21 13.77 28.86
CA LYS A 494 0.46 14.80 28.05
C LYS A 494 0.39 14.48 26.55
N LEU A 495 0.61 13.22 26.20
CA LEU A 495 0.56 12.78 24.81
C LEU A 495 -0.86 12.92 24.23
N TYR A 496 -1.87 12.53 25.02
CA TYR A 496 -3.27 12.65 24.65
C TYR A 496 -3.65 14.12 24.41
N GLU A 497 -3.37 15.01 25.35
CA GLU A 497 -3.64 16.45 25.20
C GLU A 497 -2.97 17.01 23.94
N LEU A 498 -1.71 16.64 23.72
CA LEU A 498 -0.94 17.08 22.56
C LEU A 498 -1.56 16.59 21.24
N VAL A 499 -1.86 15.30 21.12
CA VAL A 499 -2.46 14.70 19.91
C VAL A 499 -3.84 15.28 19.61
N ILE A 500 -4.67 15.50 20.63
CA ILE A 500 -6.00 16.12 20.46
C ILE A 500 -5.88 17.59 20.02
N SER A 501 -4.81 18.29 20.42
CA SER A 501 -4.56 19.68 20.02
C SER A 501 -4.06 19.85 18.58
N LEU A 502 -3.58 18.78 17.93
CA LEU A 502 -3.08 18.86 16.55
C LEU A 502 -4.21 19.20 15.56
N PRO A 503 -3.91 19.80 14.40
CA PRO A 503 -4.91 20.00 13.36
C PRO A 503 -5.30 18.66 12.72
N VAL A 504 -6.60 18.50 12.43
CA VAL A 504 -7.16 17.39 11.62
C VAL A 504 -7.81 17.88 10.32
N ASP A 505 -7.73 19.19 10.11
CA ASP A 505 -8.13 19.89 8.91
C ASP A 505 -7.33 21.19 8.74
N GLY A 506 -7.54 21.85 7.61
CA GLY A 506 -6.91 23.14 7.30
C GLY A 506 -5.47 23.03 6.77
N PRO A 507 -4.72 24.14 6.72
CA PRO A 507 -3.45 24.22 6.00
C PRO A 507 -2.32 23.39 6.64
N TYR A 508 -2.32 23.21 7.96
CA TYR A 508 -1.28 22.47 8.68
C TYR A 508 -1.62 20.99 8.92
N PHE A 509 -2.76 20.53 8.39
CA PHE A 509 -3.09 19.10 8.39
C PHE A 509 -2.58 18.44 7.10
N THR A 510 -1.58 17.58 7.23
CA THR A 510 -0.90 16.86 6.14
C THR A 510 -0.53 15.43 6.55
N ALA A 511 0.09 14.66 5.64
CA ALA A 511 0.47 13.26 5.87
C ALA A 511 1.52 13.07 6.99
N ILE A 512 2.13 14.14 7.51
CA ILE A 512 3.02 14.05 8.68
C ILE A 512 2.26 13.85 10.01
N TYR A 513 0.93 13.78 9.98
CA TYR A 513 0.11 13.54 11.17
C TYR A 513 0.55 12.24 11.90
N PRO A 514 0.83 12.29 13.22
CA PRO A 514 1.58 11.23 13.89
C PRO A 514 0.69 10.04 14.31
N LEU A 515 0.28 9.20 13.36
CA LEU A 515 -0.59 8.03 13.63
C LEU A 515 -0.01 7.07 14.67
N TRP A 516 1.30 6.82 14.62
CA TRP A 516 2.00 5.99 15.60
C TRP A 516 1.83 6.53 17.04
N CYS A 517 1.89 7.85 17.19
CA CYS A 517 1.69 8.51 18.48
C CYS A 517 0.25 8.35 18.99
N CYS A 518 -0.75 8.39 18.09
CA CYS A 518 -2.16 8.11 18.45
C CYS A 518 -2.33 6.68 18.99
N VAL A 519 -1.69 5.69 18.36
CA VAL A 519 -1.72 4.30 18.83
C VAL A 519 -1.09 4.21 20.21
N MET A 520 0.10 4.78 20.41
CA MET A 520 0.78 4.81 21.71
C MET A 520 -0.09 5.46 22.80
N ALA A 521 -0.78 6.55 22.48
CA ALA A 521 -1.69 7.24 23.39
C ALA A 521 -2.91 6.36 23.78
N ALA A 522 -3.44 5.59 22.82
CA ALA A 522 -4.59 4.72 23.05
C ALA A 522 -4.23 3.46 23.86
N VAL A 523 -3.15 2.76 23.50
CA VAL A 523 -2.75 1.50 24.17
C VAL A 523 -2.18 1.72 25.57
N SER A 524 -1.73 2.94 25.89
CA SER A 524 -1.26 3.29 27.23
C SER A 524 -2.33 3.95 28.11
N SER A 525 -3.55 4.16 27.60
CA SER A 525 -4.62 4.82 28.35
C SER A 525 -5.33 3.86 29.30
N THR A 526 -5.57 4.31 30.54
CA THR A 526 -6.48 3.67 31.49
C THR A 526 -7.90 4.21 31.41
N GLN A 527 -8.11 5.32 30.69
CA GLN A 527 -9.39 6.00 30.55
C GLN A 527 -10.04 5.62 29.23
N ALA A 528 -11.21 4.98 29.29
CA ALA A 528 -11.96 4.55 28.11
C ALA A 528 -12.37 5.73 27.22
N GLU A 529 -12.71 6.87 27.83
CA GLU A 529 -13.08 8.12 27.12
C GLU A 529 -11.94 8.63 26.23
N HIS A 530 -10.70 8.63 26.71
CA HIS A 530 -9.54 9.03 25.90
C HIS A 530 -9.38 8.15 24.67
N VAL A 531 -9.57 6.83 24.83
CA VAL A 531 -9.47 5.87 23.72
C VAL A 531 -10.59 6.15 22.71
N GLU A 532 -11.83 6.30 23.17
CA GLU A 532 -12.99 6.59 22.32
C GLU A 532 -12.83 7.90 21.55
N MET A 533 -12.33 8.97 22.18
CA MET A 533 -12.06 10.25 21.52
C MET A 533 -10.98 10.15 20.44
N LEU A 534 -9.89 9.41 20.71
CA LEU A 534 -8.84 9.15 19.71
C LEU A 534 -9.38 8.34 18.53
N PHE A 535 -10.20 7.33 18.81
CA PHE A 535 -10.90 6.54 17.80
C PHE A 535 -11.78 7.39 16.91
N GLU A 536 -12.63 8.21 17.53
CA GLU A 536 -13.58 9.07 16.85
C GLU A 536 -12.87 10.07 15.94
N ARG A 537 -11.80 10.66 16.45
CA ARG A 537 -10.93 11.56 15.71
C ARG A 537 -10.34 10.89 14.48
N LEU A 538 -9.70 9.73 14.63
CA LEU A 538 -9.10 9.00 13.51
C LEU A 538 -10.18 8.52 12.51
N ARG A 539 -11.34 8.09 13.01
CA ARG A 539 -12.50 7.73 12.17
C ARG A 539 -12.96 8.90 11.30
N ASN A 540 -13.05 10.10 11.87
CA ASN A 540 -13.41 11.31 11.13
C ASN A 540 -12.36 11.66 10.05
N ILE A 541 -11.07 11.47 10.33
CA ILE A 541 -10.02 11.64 9.32
C ILE A 541 -10.19 10.60 8.20
N SER A 542 -10.42 9.33 8.56
CA SER A 542 -10.53 8.22 7.58
C SER A 542 -11.72 8.35 6.61
N GLN A 543 -12.79 9.02 7.03
CA GLN A 543 -13.95 9.26 6.15
C GLN A 543 -13.69 10.31 5.06
N ARG A 544 -12.68 11.17 5.24
CA ARG A 544 -12.41 12.31 4.35
C ARG A 544 -11.15 12.12 3.52
N ASN A 545 -10.30 11.16 3.89
CA ASN A 545 -8.97 11.00 3.31
C ASN A 545 -8.72 9.53 2.97
N LYS A 546 -8.21 9.28 1.76
CA LYS A 546 -7.56 8.02 1.43
C LYS A 546 -6.32 7.88 2.32
N GLY A 547 -6.06 6.69 2.83
CA GLY A 547 -5.02 6.44 3.81
C GLY A 547 -5.09 5.04 4.37
N ASN A 548 -4.10 4.71 5.20
CA ASN A 548 -4.05 3.48 5.99
C ASN A 548 -4.78 3.56 7.34
N ILE A 549 -5.53 4.65 7.61
CA ILE A 549 -6.17 4.86 8.91
C ILE A 549 -7.15 3.73 9.26
N GLY A 550 -7.82 3.13 8.27
CA GLY A 550 -8.70 1.98 8.51
C GLY A 550 -7.94 0.80 9.15
N SER A 551 -6.74 0.50 8.66
CA SER A 551 -5.86 -0.52 9.25
C SER A 551 -5.37 -0.11 10.64
N VAL A 552 -5.04 1.16 10.85
CA VAL A 552 -4.63 1.69 12.16
C VAL A 552 -5.77 1.60 13.17
N LEU A 553 -7.00 1.94 12.80
CA LEU A 553 -8.19 1.81 13.65
C LEU A 553 -8.46 0.35 14.03
N ALA A 554 -8.30 -0.58 13.09
CA ALA A 554 -8.40 -2.00 13.37
C ALA A 554 -7.30 -2.44 14.35
N CYS A 555 -6.07 -1.93 14.18
CA CYS A 555 -4.95 -2.18 15.08
C CYS A 555 -5.25 -1.70 16.50
N ILE A 556 -5.61 -0.43 16.68
CA ILE A 556 -5.99 0.11 18.00
C ILE A 556 -7.13 -0.72 18.59
N SER A 557 -8.10 -1.15 17.78
CA SER A 557 -9.28 -1.87 18.27
C SER A 557 -8.89 -3.19 18.88
N ASN A 558 -8.03 -3.93 18.21
CA ASN A 558 -7.59 -5.25 18.66
C ASN A 558 -6.66 -5.14 19.87
N LEU A 559 -5.72 -4.18 19.88
CA LEU A 559 -4.82 -3.96 21.01
C LEU A 559 -5.60 -3.52 22.27
N CYS A 560 -6.49 -2.53 22.15
CA CYS A 560 -7.32 -2.08 23.27
C CYS A 560 -8.36 -3.12 23.70
N ALA A 561 -8.82 -4.00 22.80
CA ALA A 561 -9.66 -5.13 23.18
C ALA A 561 -8.87 -6.13 24.05
N TRP A 562 -7.63 -6.43 23.67
CA TRP A 562 -6.75 -7.29 24.46
C TRP A 562 -6.48 -6.72 25.85
N ILE A 563 -6.15 -5.42 25.95
CA ILE A 563 -5.91 -4.75 27.24
C ILE A 563 -7.14 -4.83 28.16
N ARG A 564 -8.35 -4.66 27.60
CA ARG A 564 -9.59 -4.77 28.37
C ARG A 564 -9.87 -6.18 28.87
N SER A 565 -9.48 -7.21 28.12
CA SER A 565 -9.64 -8.61 28.53
C SER A 565 -8.51 -9.11 29.44
N HIS A 566 -7.39 -8.39 29.54
CA HIS A 566 -6.23 -8.71 30.37
C HIS A 566 -5.93 -7.55 31.34
N PRO A 567 -6.79 -7.30 32.35
CA PRO A 567 -6.60 -6.18 33.26
C PRO A 567 -5.30 -6.33 34.05
N PHE A 568 -4.50 -5.27 34.05
CA PHE A 568 -3.25 -5.23 34.81
C PHE A 568 -3.53 -5.26 36.32
N THR A 569 -2.84 -6.12 37.04
CA THR A 569 -2.93 -6.23 38.51
C THR A 569 -1.75 -5.56 39.22
N SER A 570 -0.74 -5.15 38.46
CA SER A 570 0.52 -4.57 38.94
C SER A 570 0.92 -3.37 38.08
N THR A 571 1.71 -2.45 38.65
CA THR A 571 2.36 -1.34 37.93
C THR A 571 3.48 -1.82 37.01
N ARG A 572 3.95 -3.06 37.20
CA ARG A 572 4.97 -3.70 36.36
C ARG A 572 4.59 -5.15 36.05
N GLN A 573 4.63 -5.52 34.78
CA GLN A 573 4.37 -6.87 34.27
C GLN A 573 5.30 -7.17 33.08
N PRO A 574 6.51 -7.69 33.30
CA PRO A 574 7.43 -7.98 32.21
C PRO A 574 6.78 -8.86 31.13
N GLY A 575 7.03 -8.55 29.85
CA GLY A 575 6.52 -9.34 28.72
C GLY A 575 5.09 -9.05 28.27
N TRP A 576 4.30 -8.24 29.01
CA TRP A 576 2.90 -7.97 28.65
C TRP A 576 2.72 -7.43 27.23
N TRP A 577 3.68 -6.63 26.74
CA TRP A 577 3.64 -6.11 25.38
C TRP A 577 3.81 -7.22 24.35
N GLU A 578 4.68 -8.21 24.60
CA GLU A 578 4.82 -9.37 23.71
C GLU A 578 3.54 -10.19 23.67
N GLU A 579 2.97 -10.52 24.84
CA GLU A 579 1.71 -11.26 24.94
C GLU A 579 0.57 -10.54 24.20
N MET A 580 0.51 -9.21 24.32
CA MET A 580 -0.45 -8.38 23.60
C MET A 580 -0.30 -8.52 22.09
N LEU A 581 0.93 -8.49 21.57
CA LEU A 581 1.22 -8.58 20.13
C LEU A 581 1.06 -10.01 19.60
N GLU A 582 1.39 -11.03 20.38
CA GLU A 582 1.19 -12.45 20.03
C GLU A 582 -0.28 -12.81 19.84
N ALA A 583 -1.17 -12.15 20.60
CA ALA A 583 -2.62 -12.32 20.47
C ALA A 583 -3.22 -11.67 19.20
N GLN A 584 -2.40 -10.96 18.41
CA GLN A 584 -2.84 -10.24 17.22
C GLN A 584 -2.64 -11.09 15.96
N PRO A 585 -3.40 -10.81 14.87
CA PRO A 585 -3.12 -11.44 13.59
C PRO A 585 -1.66 -11.18 13.15
N ALA A 586 -1.04 -12.17 12.51
CA ALA A 586 0.39 -12.18 12.13
C ALA A 586 0.85 -11.04 11.19
N ARG A 587 -0.04 -10.12 10.82
CA ARG A 587 0.23 -8.98 9.94
C ARG A 587 -0.29 -7.66 10.53
N LEU A 588 -0.26 -7.51 11.85
CA LEU A 588 -0.49 -6.19 12.45
C LEU A 588 0.66 -5.25 12.07
N LYS A 589 0.39 -4.29 11.19
CA LYS A 589 1.39 -3.31 10.76
C LYS A 589 0.93 -1.92 11.20
N MET A 590 1.79 -1.25 11.96
CA MET A 590 1.64 0.18 12.23
C MET A 590 2.56 0.97 11.31
N LEU A 591 1.95 1.69 10.38
CA LEU A 591 2.64 2.54 9.41
C LEU A 591 2.31 3.99 9.70
N SER A 592 3.10 4.92 9.17
CA SER A 592 2.73 6.33 9.24
C SER A 592 1.46 6.59 8.43
N PHE A 593 0.93 7.80 8.52
CA PHE A 593 -0.07 8.21 7.55
C PHE A 593 0.60 8.23 6.16
N GLY A 594 -0.03 7.54 5.20
CA GLY A 594 0.30 7.59 3.78
C GLY A 594 -0.58 8.62 3.11
#